data_AF-A0A2W5KPD0-F1
#
_entry.id   AF-A0A2W5KPD0-F1
#
_cell.length_a   1.000
_cell.length_b   1.000
_cell.length_c   1.000
_cell.angle_alpha   90.00
_cell.angle_beta   90.00
_cell.angle_gamma   90.00
#
_symmetry.space_group_name_H-M   'P 1'
#
loop_
_entity.id
_entity.type
_entity.pdbx_description
1 polymer ?
#
loop_
_entity_poly.entity_id
_entity_poly.type
_entity_poly.pdbx_seq_one_letter_code
_entity_poly.pdbx_strand_id
1 'polypeptide(L)'
;MTEARGRVFDELGRLMTDAAGAAAGVRREVETAVRAQAARVLSELDVVRRDEFEAVKAMAAKAREENERLSERLVALEAELLRSRPDAAGGPAAEAAPQGDPGSSDD
;
A
#
# COMPACT_ATOMS: atom_id res chain seq x y z
N MET A 1 44.64 64.72 11.89
CA MET A 1 43.44 64.17 11.21
C MET A 1 43.54 62.65 11.01
N THR A 2 44.07 61.90 11.98
CA THR A 2 44.35 60.44 11.82
C THR A 2 43.44 59.58 12.69
N GLU A 3 42.91 60.11 13.80
CA GLU A 3 42.00 59.41 14.72
C GLU A 3 40.62 59.10 14.10
N ALA A 4 40.06 60.03 13.31
CA ALA A 4 38.73 59.87 12.71
C ALA A 4 38.68 58.69 11.72
N ARG A 5 39.80 58.39 11.05
CA ARG A 5 39.88 57.30 10.08
C ARG A 5 39.96 55.93 10.75
N GLY A 6 40.69 55.80 11.86
CA GLY A 6 40.78 54.55 12.63
C GLY A 6 39.43 54.13 13.24
N ARG A 7 38.64 55.10 13.71
CA ARG A 7 37.33 54.84 14.32
C ARG A 7 36.29 54.27 13.35
N VAL A 8 36.27 54.76 12.10
CA VAL A 8 35.35 54.25 11.06
C VAL A 8 35.67 52.80 10.69
N PHE A 9 36.95 52.42 10.66
CA PHE A 9 37.35 51.04 10.40
C PHE A 9 37.03 50.10 11.57
N ASP A 10 37.14 50.57 12.81
CA ASP A 10 36.75 49.80 14.01
C ASP A 10 35.23 49.57 14.08
N GLU A 11 34.43 50.61 13.80
CA GLU A 11 32.97 50.51 13.73
C GLU A 11 32.52 49.56 12.60
N LEU A 12 33.21 49.56 11.45
CA LEU A 12 32.98 48.60 10.37
C LEU A 12 33.36 47.18 10.78
N GLY A 13 34.48 46.99 11.48
CA GLY A 13 34.91 45.67 11.98
C GLY A 13 33.91 45.09 12.98
N ARG A 14 33.38 45.94 13.87
CA ARG A 14 32.33 45.57 14.81
C ARG A 14 31.03 45.22 14.09
N LEU A 15 30.60 46.04 13.14
CA LEU A 15 29.42 45.76 12.31
C LEU A 15 29.55 44.44 11.53
N MET A 16 30.72 44.17 10.96
CA MET A 16 30.97 42.91 10.24
C MET A 16 30.92 41.70 11.17
N THR A 17 31.42 41.83 12.39
CA THR A 17 31.38 40.76 13.40
C THR A 17 29.94 40.51 13.87
N ASP A 18 29.19 41.58 14.13
CA ASP A 18 27.78 41.51 14.52
C ASP A 18 26.91 40.92 13.39
N ALA A 19 27.17 41.33 12.14
CA ALA A 19 26.49 40.81 10.96
C ALA A 19 26.83 39.34 10.69
N ALA A 20 28.08 38.93 10.87
CA ALA A 20 28.49 37.52 10.75
C ALA A 20 27.79 36.64 11.81
N GLY A 21 27.66 37.14 13.05
CA GLY A 21 26.91 36.48 14.11
C GLY A 21 25.42 36.33 13.79
N ALA A 22 24.79 37.40 13.29
CA ALA A 22 23.39 37.39 12.87
C ALA A 22 23.15 36.43 11.69
N ALA A 23 24.03 36.41 10.68
CA ALA A 23 23.94 35.51 9.53
C ALA A 23 24.04 34.04 9.93
N ALA A 24 24.90 33.71 10.89
CA ALA A 24 24.98 32.36 11.45
C ALA A 24 23.71 31.93 12.19
N GLY A 25 23.03 32.87 12.87
CA GLY A 25 21.72 32.66 13.49
C GLY A 25 20.63 32.39 12.44
N VAL A 26 20.51 33.28 11.44
CA VAL A 26 19.54 33.14 10.34
C VAL A 26 19.72 31.82 9.60
N ARG A 27 20.96 31.38 9.33
CA ARG A 27 21.23 30.09 8.69
C ARG A 27 20.61 28.91 9.46
N ARG A 28 20.73 28.90 10.80
CA ARG A 28 20.19 27.82 11.64
C ARG A 28 18.66 27.82 11.65
N GLU A 29 18.06 29.01 11.67
CA GLU A 29 16.60 29.17 11.58
C GLU A 29 16.06 28.71 10.23
N VAL A 30 16.73 29.07 9.13
CA VAL A 30 16.37 28.61 7.79
C VAL A 30 16.51 27.09 7.68
N GLU A 31 17.60 26.50 8.19
CA GLU A 31 17.79 25.04 8.17
C GLU A 31 16.67 24.31 8.93
N THR A 32 16.26 24.86 10.08
CA THR A 32 15.16 24.32 10.89
C THR A 32 13.82 24.46 10.17
N ALA A 33 13.55 25.62 9.58
CA ALA A 33 12.33 25.89 8.83
C ALA A 33 12.22 24.99 7.60
N VAL A 34 13.31 24.84 6.84
CA VAL A 34 13.36 23.96 5.66
C VAL A 34 13.11 22.51 6.07
N ARG A 35 13.72 22.03 7.15
CA ARG A 35 13.47 20.66 7.66
C ARG A 35 12.01 20.46 8.07
N ALA A 36 11.42 21.43 8.75
CA ALA A 36 10.01 21.37 9.16
C ALA A 36 9.07 21.37 7.94
N GLN A 37 9.34 22.21 6.93
CA GLN A 37 8.57 22.23 5.68
C GLN A 37 8.73 20.92 4.90
N ALA A 38 9.95 20.38 4.80
CA ALA A 38 10.19 19.11 4.12
C ALA A 38 9.48 17.93 4.81
N ALA A 39 9.50 17.88 6.15
CA ALA A 39 8.77 16.87 6.92
C ALA A 39 7.25 16.97 6.69
N ARG A 40 6.72 18.20 6.65
CA ARG A 40 5.30 18.45 6.35
C ARG A 40 4.94 18.01 4.94
N VAL A 41 5.72 18.37 3.93
CA VAL A 41 5.50 17.93 2.54
C VAL A 41 5.56 16.41 2.43
N LEU A 42 6.53 15.74 3.07
CA LEU A 42 6.58 14.27 3.08
C LEU A 42 5.35 13.65 3.76
N SER A 43 4.83 14.28 4.81
CA SER A 43 3.59 13.82 5.45
C SER A 43 2.34 14.06 4.61
N GLU A 44 2.33 15.13 3.79
CA GLU A 44 1.24 15.46 2.88
C GLU A 44 1.28 14.61 1.59
N LEU A 45 2.44 14.07 1.21
CA LEU A 45 2.63 13.30 -0.02
C LEU A 45 2.29 11.80 0.09
N ASP A 46 1.55 11.35 1.12
CA ASP A 46 1.18 9.93 1.34
C ASP A 46 2.34 8.95 1.13
N VAL A 47 3.56 9.34 1.55
CA VAL A 47 4.76 8.54 1.33
C VAL A 47 4.77 7.35 2.29
N VAL A 48 4.65 6.14 1.75
CA VAL A 48 4.76 4.91 2.54
C VAL A 48 6.18 4.79 3.07
N ARG A 49 6.32 4.61 4.39
CA ARG A 49 7.64 4.42 4.99
C ARG A 49 8.22 3.09 4.51
N ARG A 50 9.55 3.06 4.33
CA ARG A 50 10.24 1.86 3.87
C ARG A 50 9.91 0.64 4.73
N ASP A 51 9.86 0.81 6.05
CA ASP A 51 9.59 -0.29 6.97
C ASP A 51 8.17 -0.85 6.84
N GLU A 52 7.18 0.03 6.63
CA GLU A 52 5.78 -0.36 6.38
C GLU A 52 5.67 -1.10 5.03
N PHE A 53 6.37 -0.60 4.00
CA PHE A 53 6.40 -1.25 2.70
C PHE A 53 7.02 -2.66 2.78
N GLU A 54 8.15 -2.82 3.45
CA GLU A 54 8.80 -4.13 3.61
C GLU A 54 7.94 -5.08 4.46
N ALA A 55 7.27 -4.58 5.51
CA ALA A 55 6.35 -5.38 6.30
C ALA A 55 5.17 -5.90 5.47
N VAL A 56 4.53 -5.04 4.68
CA VAL A 56 3.41 -5.42 3.81
C VAL A 56 3.87 -6.36 2.70
N LYS A 57 5.06 -6.13 2.13
CA LYS A 57 5.65 -7.00 1.11
C LYS A 57 5.91 -8.41 1.65
N ALA A 58 6.47 -8.53 2.85
CA ALA A 58 6.68 -9.81 3.51
C ALA A 58 5.35 -10.52 3.82
N MET A 59 4.35 -9.77 4.32
CA MET A 59 3.01 -10.29 4.55
C MET A 59 2.35 -10.78 3.25
N ALA A 60 2.47 -10.02 2.16
CA ALA A 60 1.92 -10.38 0.86
C ALA A 60 2.57 -11.63 0.28
N ALA A 61 3.89 -11.79 0.43
CA ALA A 61 4.60 -13.01 0.01
C ALA A 61 4.08 -14.23 0.79
N LYS A 62 4.04 -14.14 2.12
CA LYS A 62 3.50 -15.21 2.97
C LYS A 62 2.05 -15.55 2.64
N ALA A 63 1.22 -14.54 2.40
CA ALA A 63 -0.18 -14.75 2.04
C ALA A 63 -0.33 -15.51 0.72
N ARG A 64 0.54 -15.26 -0.27
CA ARG A 64 0.53 -16.02 -1.55
C ARG A 64 0.93 -17.48 -1.34
N GLU A 65 1.99 -17.74 -0.59
CA GLU A 65 2.42 -19.10 -0.24
C GLU A 65 1.31 -19.87 0.50
N GLU A 66 0.66 -19.22 1.48
CA GLU A 66 -0.46 -19.82 2.19
C GLU A 66 -1.67 -20.06 1.30
N ASN A 67 -1.94 -19.17 0.34
CA ASN A 67 -3.03 -19.31 -0.62
C ASN A 67 -2.82 -20.50 -1.55
N GLU A 68 -1.62 -20.68 -2.08
CA GLU A 68 -1.25 -21.83 -2.92
C GLU A 68 -1.46 -23.15 -2.15
N ARG A 69 -0.93 -23.24 -0.93
CA ARG A 69 -1.14 -24.40 -0.06
C ARG A 69 -2.61 -24.67 0.24
N LEU A 70 -3.40 -23.63 0.47
CA LEU A 70 -4.84 -23.78 0.71
C LEU A 70 -5.58 -24.23 -0.56
N SER A 71 -5.20 -23.72 -1.72
CA SER A 71 -5.74 -24.12 -3.01
C SER A 71 -5.49 -25.61 -3.28
N GLU A 72 -4.28 -26.10 -3.05
CA GLU A 72 -3.95 -27.53 -3.15
C GLU A 72 -4.81 -28.39 -2.23
N ARG A 73 -4.98 -27.95 -0.98
CA ARG A 73 -5.85 -28.63 -0.01
C ARG A 73 -7.30 -28.64 -0.48
N LEU A 74 -7.81 -27.53 -1.01
CA LEU A 74 -9.18 -27.46 -1.53
C LEU A 74 -9.38 -28.47 -2.66
N VAL A 75 -8.47 -28.54 -3.63
CA VAL A 75 -8.53 -29.52 -4.73
C VAL A 75 -8.55 -30.96 -4.19
N ALA A 76 -7.70 -31.26 -3.21
CA ALA A 76 -7.67 -32.59 -2.59
C ALA A 76 -9.00 -32.93 -1.89
N LEU A 77 -9.56 -32.00 -1.11
CA LEU A 77 -10.84 -32.17 -0.42
C LEU A 77 -12.01 -32.30 -1.42
N GLU A 78 -12.03 -31.49 -2.47
CA GLU A 78 -13.06 -31.55 -3.52
C GLU A 78 -13.03 -32.91 -4.23
N ALA A 79 -11.84 -33.45 -4.51
CA ALA A 79 -11.69 -34.78 -5.07
C ALA A 79 -12.17 -35.88 -4.11
N GLU A 80 -11.91 -35.75 -2.80
CA GLU A 80 -12.44 -36.68 -1.79
C GLU A 80 -13.96 -36.62 -1.67
N LEU A 81 -14.56 -35.43 -1.72
CA LEU A 81 -16.01 -35.25 -1.72
C LEU A 81 -16.68 -35.87 -2.95
N LEU A 82 -16.07 -35.71 -4.13
CA LEU A 82 -16.52 -36.36 -5.35
C LEU A 82 -16.46 -37.88 -5.26
N ARG A 83 -15.40 -38.44 -4.64
CA ARG A 83 -15.25 -39.89 -4.43
C ARG A 83 -16.22 -40.45 -3.36
N SER A 84 -16.57 -39.63 -2.37
CA SER A 84 -17.38 -40.06 -1.22
C SER A 84 -18.88 -39.82 -1.39
N ARG A 85 -19.32 -39.07 -2.41
CA ARG A 85 -20.73 -39.06 -2.81
C ARG A 85 -21.10 -40.42 -3.43
N PRO A 86 -21.95 -41.24 -2.80
CA PRO A 86 -22.59 -42.33 -3.50
C PRO A 86 -23.72 -41.75 -4.36
N ASP A 87 -23.67 -42.01 -5.66
CA ASP A 87 -24.77 -41.96 -6.62
C ASP A 87 -25.86 -40.89 -6.40
N ALA A 88 -25.59 -39.66 -6.88
CA ALA A 88 -26.66 -38.77 -7.36
C ALA A 88 -26.91 -38.94 -8.87
N ALA A 89 -26.53 -40.10 -9.43
CA ALA A 89 -26.69 -40.45 -10.84
C ALA A 89 -27.32 -41.85 -11.00
N GLY A 90 -28.37 -42.11 -10.21
CA GLY A 90 -29.12 -43.37 -10.26
C GLY A 90 -30.55 -43.19 -9.73
N GLY A 91 -31.38 -42.43 -10.45
CA GLY A 91 -32.84 -42.36 -10.23
C GLY A 91 -33.56 -42.40 -11.59
N PRO A 92 -34.55 -43.28 -11.80
CA PRO A 92 -35.04 -43.61 -13.14
C PRO A 92 -35.99 -42.54 -13.66
N ALA A 93 -35.56 -41.80 -14.67
CA ALA A 93 -36.43 -40.98 -15.52
C ALA A 93 -36.25 -41.41 -16.99
N ALA A 94 -36.40 -42.72 -17.22
CA ALA A 94 -36.43 -43.30 -18.55
C ALA A 94 -37.43 -44.46 -18.59
N GLU A 95 -38.64 -44.25 -18.08
CA GLU A 95 -39.77 -45.16 -18.34
C GLU A 95 -41.10 -44.42 -18.21
N ALA A 96 -41.57 -43.81 -19.32
CA ALA A 96 -42.98 -43.63 -19.67
C ALA A 96 -43.15 -42.80 -20.97
N ALA A 97 -42.84 -43.42 -22.12
CA ALA A 97 -43.59 -43.27 -23.37
C ALA A 97 -43.06 -44.35 -24.33
N PRO A 98 -43.90 -45.27 -24.84
CA PRO A 98 -44.93 -44.87 -25.79
C PRO A 98 -46.23 -45.70 -25.73
N GLN A 99 -47.37 -45.01 -25.67
CA GLN A 99 -48.71 -45.52 -26.03
C GLN A 99 -49.48 -44.23 -26.36
N GLY A 100 -49.85 -43.89 -27.58
CA GLY A 100 -50.35 -44.69 -28.68
C GLY A 100 -51.53 -43.86 -29.18
N ASP A 101 -51.33 -43.12 -30.28
CA ASP A 101 -52.44 -42.48 -31.00
C ASP A 101 -53.11 -43.60 -31.81
N PRO A 102 -54.41 -43.91 -31.56
CA PRO A 102 -55.43 -43.33 -32.43
C PRO A 102 -56.82 -43.17 -31.80
N GLY A 103 -57.49 -42.05 -32.07
CA GLY A 103 -58.96 -41.95 -31.98
C GLY A 103 -59.40 -40.55 -31.57
N SER A 104 -59.95 -39.77 -32.51
CA SER A 104 -61.39 -39.46 -32.58
C SER A 104 -61.96 -38.96 -31.24
N SER A 105 -62.48 -37.76 -31.10
CA SER A 105 -63.63 -37.24 -31.84
C SER A 105 -63.85 -35.77 -31.43
N ASP A 106 -64.45 -35.01 -32.34
CA ASP A 106 -65.33 -33.85 -32.16
C ASP A 106 -65.70 -33.43 -30.72
N ASP A 107 -65.42 -32.17 -30.35
CA ASP A 107 -66.41 -31.11 -30.04
C ASP A 107 -65.71 -29.73 -29.92
#